data_AF-A0AAD4DFZ8-F1
#
_entry.id   AF-A0AAD4DFZ8-F1
#
_cell.length_a   1.000
_cell.length_b   1.000
_cell.length_c   1.000
_cell.angle_alpha   90.00
_cell.angle_beta   90.00
_cell.angle_gamma   90.00
#
_symmetry.space_group_name_H-M   'P 1'
#
loop_
_entity.id
_entity.type
_entity.pdbx_description
1 polymer ?
#
loop_
_entity_poly.entity_id
_entity_poly.type
_entity_poly.pdbx_seq_one_letter_code
_entity_poly.pdbx_strand_id
1 'polypeptide(L)'
;MDSKAEDIGPVDGPFLMPIAGVYTISGRGTVVSGRIERGLVRVGDEVEIVGLRYTIQATCTGLEMFHKSLSEAKAGDNVGVLLHGVKRGVKREDLERGQVLAKPGSIKAYAEFEAKVHVLSKEEGGRQLPFFSDYRPQFYFRIVDISGSIELPEGKELVAPGDDNNPQPNRSHHEETFTKKKSTMPWISFNKTGHVELGFFEQKNIMVFRKSDDPPDLNPTGHV
;
A
#
# COMPACT_ATOMS: atom_id res chain seq x y z
N MET A 1 21.66 10.65 22.39
CA MET A 1 21.17 10.88 21.02
C MET A 1 20.76 9.52 20.50
N ASP A 2 19.53 9.14 20.77
CA ASP A 2 19.00 7.83 20.39
C ASP A 2 18.79 7.84 18.89
N SER A 3 19.68 7.15 18.17
CA SER A 3 19.45 6.82 16.77
C SER A 3 18.25 5.89 16.74
N LYS A 4 17.09 6.41 16.29
CA LYS A 4 15.97 5.55 15.90
C LYS A 4 16.53 4.58 14.86
N ALA A 5 16.59 3.29 15.19
CA ALA A 5 16.83 2.26 14.20
C ALA A 5 15.81 2.47 13.07
N GLU A 6 16.28 2.74 11.86
CA GLU A 6 15.40 2.78 10.70
C GLU A 6 14.73 1.42 10.59
N ASP A 7 13.41 1.43 10.47
CA ASP A 7 12.64 0.22 10.18
C ASP A 7 13.02 -0.26 8.76
N ILE A 8 13.95 -1.21 8.72
CA ILE A 8 14.39 -1.90 7.52
C ILE A 8 13.42 -3.07 7.38
N GLY A 9 12.50 -2.98 6.42
CA GLY A 9 11.46 -4.00 6.26
C GLY A 9 12.03 -5.41 6.02
N PRO A 10 11.21 -6.46 6.17
CA PRO A 10 11.72 -7.83 6.26
C PRO A 10 12.33 -8.29 4.94
N VAL A 11 13.56 -8.81 5.01
CA VAL A 11 14.28 -9.37 3.87
C VAL A 11 13.69 -10.73 3.43
N ASP A 12 13.08 -11.47 4.36
CA ASP A 12 12.55 -12.82 4.11
C ASP A 12 11.18 -12.87 3.40
N GLY A 13 10.67 -11.71 2.93
CA GLY A 13 9.39 -11.61 2.24
C GLY A 13 9.49 -11.56 0.71
N PRO A 14 8.36 -11.69 -0.02
CA PRO A 14 8.35 -11.48 -1.46
C PRO A 14 8.69 -10.02 -1.78
N PHE A 15 9.52 -9.83 -2.82
CA PHE A 15 9.97 -8.54 -3.30
C PHE A 15 8.81 -7.55 -3.52
N LEU A 16 8.99 -6.35 -3.01
CA LEU A 16 8.04 -5.24 -3.09
C LEU A 16 8.78 -3.91 -3.01
N MET A 17 8.63 -3.10 -4.05
CA MET A 17 9.20 -1.77 -4.15
C MET A 17 8.17 -0.81 -4.76
N PRO A 18 7.63 0.16 -3.99
CA PRO A 18 6.82 1.24 -4.55
C PRO A 18 7.65 2.08 -5.54
N ILE A 19 7.04 2.39 -6.69
CA ILE A 19 7.66 3.20 -7.74
C ILE A 19 7.52 4.67 -7.38
N ALA A 20 8.62 5.29 -6.98
CA ALA A 20 8.74 6.71 -6.66
C ALA A 20 9.04 7.58 -7.89
N GLY A 21 9.71 7.03 -8.90
CA GLY A 21 10.07 7.73 -10.12
C GLY A 21 10.15 6.80 -11.33
N VAL A 22 9.87 7.37 -12.51
CA VAL A 22 9.93 6.67 -13.81
C VAL A 22 10.79 7.48 -14.77
N TYR A 23 11.82 6.85 -15.31
CA TYR A 23 12.84 7.47 -16.16
C TYR A 23 13.01 6.65 -17.43
N THR A 24 13.32 7.30 -18.53
CA THR A 24 13.65 6.61 -19.78
C THR A 24 15.06 7.00 -20.16
N ILE A 25 15.93 5.99 -20.26
CA ILE A 25 17.31 6.17 -20.68
C ILE A 25 17.39 5.78 -22.14
N SER A 26 17.75 6.75 -23.00
CA SER A 26 17.90 6.53 -24.43
C SER A 26 18.83 5.35 -24.70
N GLY A 27 18.37 4.39 -25.51
CA GLY A 27 19.13 3.20 -25.88
C GLY A 27 19.27 2.12 -24.78
N ARG A 28 18.81 2.35 -23.55
CA ARG A 28 18.86 1.32 -22.47
C ARG A 28 17.48 0.82 -22.05
N GLY A 29 16.45 1.67 -22.09
CA GLY A 29 15.08 1.30 -21.73
C GLY A 29 14.50 2.14 -20.60
N THR A 30 13.48 1.60 -19.94
CA THR A 30 12.76 2.28 -18.85
C THR A 30 13.34 1.87 -17.50
N VAL A 31 13.67 2.85 -16.67
CA VAL A 31 14.13 2.68 -15.29
C VAL A 31 13.06 3.17 -14.34
N VAL A 32 12.74 2.38 -13.33
CA VAL A 32 11.91 2.80 -12.19
C VAL A 32 12.78 2.94 -10.95
N SER A 33 12.49 3.90 -10.09
CA SER A 33 13.19 4.06 -8.81
C SER A 33 12.26 3.90 -7.63
N GLY A 34 12.80 3.44 -6.51
CA GLY A 34 12.05 3.29 -5.26
C GLY A 34 12.91 2.80 -4.11
N ARG A 35 12.37 2.88 -2.90
CA ARG A 35 12.90 2.17 -1.74
C ARG A 35 12.29 0.78 -1.68
N ILE A 36 13.11 -0.26 -1.60
CA ILE A 36 12.61 -1.62 -1.41
C ILE A 36 12.04 -1.70 0.01
N GLU A 37 10.76 -2.03 0.13
CA GLU A 37 10.11 -2.14 1.45
C GLU A 37 10.20 -3.56 1.99
N ARG A 38 10.24 -4.57 1.12
CA ARG A 38 10.25 -5.97 1.51
C ARG A 38 10.98 -6.82 0.48
N GLY A 39 11.64 -7.86 0.96
CA GLY A 39 12.27 -8.87 0.12
C GLY A 39 13.57 -8.42 -0.54
N LEU A 40 13.94 -9.15 -1.59
CA LEU A 40 15.12 -8.88 -2.42
C LEU A 40 14.80 -9.07 -3.90
N VAL A 41 15.53 -8.37 -4.75
CA VAL A 41 15.47 -8.52 -6.22
C VAL A 41 16.88 -8.67 -6.78
N ARG A 42 17.04 -9.53 -7.76
CA ARG A 42 18.29 -9.75 -8.49
C ARG A 42 18.14 -9.36 -9.95
N VAL A 43 19.28 -9.04 -10.58
CA VAL A 43 19.33 -8.94 -12.03
C VAL A 43 18.99 -10.32 -12.63
N GLY A 44 18.04 -10.34 -13.56
CA GLY A 44 17.47 -11.54 -14.17
C GLY A 44 16.11 -11.96 -13.59
N ASP A 45 15.71 -11.43 -12.44
CA ASP A 45 14.43 -11.78 -11.84
C ASP A 45 13.25 -11.26 -12.67
N GLU A 46 12.21 -12.08 -12.81
CA GLU A 46 10.90 -11.65 -13.28
C GLU A 46 10.18 -10.84 -12.19
N VAL A 47 9.50 -9.78 -12.61
CA VAL A 47 8.79 -8.83 -11.76
C VAL A 47 7.49 -8.40 -12.42
N GLU A 48 6.51 -8.00 -11.60
CA GLU A 48 5.26 -7.41 -12.05
C GLU A 48 5.18 -5.95 -11.61
N ILE A 49 4.68 -5.09 -12.50
CA ILE A 49 4.20 -3.76 -12.14
C ILE A 49 2.71 -3.87 -11.88
N VAL A 50 2.29 -3.56 -10.66
CA VAL A 50 0.92 -3.73 -10.18
C VAL A 50 0.36 -2.38 -9.73
N GLY A 51 -0.93 -2.15 -9.96
CA GLY A 51 -1.67 -0.99 -9.48
C GLY A 51 -1.86 0.11 -10.51
N LEU A 52 -2.86 0.96 -10.26
CA LEU A 52 -3.38 2.09 -11.06
C LEU A 52 -3.88 1.72 -12.47
N ARG A 53 -3.27 0.71 -13.09
CA ARG A 53 -3.55 0.22 -14.43
C ARG A 53 -3.57 -1.31 -14.42
N TYR A 54 -3.56 -1.89 -15.62
CA TYR A 54 -3.39 -3.32 -15.81
C TYR A 54 -2.00 -3.77 -15.35
N THR A 55 -1.90 -4.99 -14.81
CA THR A 55 -0.62 -5.57 -14.40
C THR A 55 0.27 -5.85 -15.61
N ILE A 56 1.55 -5.49 -15.49
CA ILE A 56 2.55 -5.66 -16.56
C ILE A 56 3.66 -6.59 -16.06
N GLN A 57 4.02 -7.57 -16.88
CA GLN A 57 5.18 -8.44 -16.64
C GLN A 57 6.45 -7.81 -17.21
N ALA A 58 7.53 -7.85 -16.42
CA ALA A 58 8.83 -7.36 -16.80
C ALA A 58 9.95 -8.23 -16.22
N THR A 59 11.16 -8.00 -16.70
CA THR A 59 12.39 -8.56 -16.13
C THR A 59 13.25 -7.43 -15.60
N CYS A 60 13.80 -7.61 -14.41
CA CYS A 60 14.86 -6.77 -13.87
C CYS A 60 16.14 -7.03 -14.66
N THR A 61 16.55 -6.13 -15.54
CA THR A 61 17.77 -6.30 -16.37
C THR A 61 18.96 -5.51 -15.85
N GLY A 62 18.78 -4.71 -14.81
CA GLY A 62 19.85 -3.96 -14.16
C GLY A 62 19.39 -3.31 -12.86
N LEU A 63 20.30 -3.23 -11.91
CA LEU A 63 20.10 -2.55 -10.63
C LEU A 63 21.21 -1.52 -10.45
N GLU A 64 20.84 -0.30 -10.06
CA GLU A 64 21.79 0.78 -9.81
C GLU A 64 21.46 1.51 -8.51
N MET A 65 22.46 1.72 -7.67
CA MET A 65 22.37 2.56 -6.47
C MET A 65 23.58 3.49 -6.43
N PHE A 66 23.36 4.80 -6.32
CA PHE A 66 24.42 5.83 -6.24
C PHE A 66 25.54 5.64 -7.29
N HIS A 67 25.18 5.52 -8.57
CA HIS A 67 26.11 5.31 -9.70
C HIS A 67 26.90 3.99 -9.67
N LYS A 68 26.48 3.02 -8.86
CA LYS A 68 27.06 1.68 -8.81
C LYS A 68 26.06 0.66 -9.29
N SER A 69 26.49 -0.20 -10.22
CA SER A 69 25.72 -1.37 -10.61
C SER A 69 25.74 -2.42 -9.51
N LEU A 70 24.60 -3.05 -9.29
CA LEU A 70 24.41 -4.12 -8.31
C LEU A 70 23.96 -5.40 -9.00
N SER A 71 24.32 -6.55 -8.43
CA SER A 71 23.75 -7.85 -8.82
C SER A 71 22.43 -8.15 -8.11
N GLU A 72 22.26 -7.60 -6.91
CA GLU A 72 21.06 -7.74 -6.08
C GLU A 72 20.84 -6.50 -5.20
N ALA A 73 19.59 -6.28 -4.79
CA ALA A 73 19.17 -5.23 -3.86
C ALA A 73 18.10 -5.78 -2.91
N LYS A 74 18.02 -5.27 -1.68
CA LYS A 74 17.15 -5.78 -0.62
C LYS A 74 16.38 -4.67 0.10
N ALA A 75 15.44 -5.06 0.95
CA ALA A 75 14.67 -4.15 1.79
C ALA A 75 15.56 -3.11 2.49
N GLY A 76 15.13 -1.85 2.45
CA GLY A 76 15.88 -0.67 2.90
C GLY A 76 16.60 0.08 1.78
N ASP A 77 17.01 -0.60 0.70
CA ASP A 77 17.78 -0.02 -0.40
C ASP A 77 16.94 0.94 -1.25
N ASN A 78 17.51 2.10 -1.56
CA ASN A 78 16.98 3.01 -2.59
C ASN A 78 17.67 2.70 -3.93
N VAL A 79 16.93 2.13 -4.87
CA VAL A 79 17.52 1.56 -6.10
C VAL A 79 16.78 2.04 -7.35
N GLY A 80 17.52 2.19 -8.44
CA GLY A 80 16.99 2.26 -9.80
C GLY A 80 16.99 0.86 -10.43
N VAL A 81 15.84 0.42 -10.92
CA VAL A 81 15.64 -0.88 -11.57
C VAL A 81 15.39 -0.66 -13.06
N LEU A 82 16.29 -1.16 -13.90
CA LEU A 82 16.11 -1.19 -15.35
C LEU A 82 15.18 -2.35 -15.71
N LEU A 83 14.13 -2.04 -16.46
CA LEU A 83 13.09 -3.00 -16.84
C LEU A 83 13.12 -3.30 -18.34
N HIS A 84 12.95 -4.57 -18.66
CA HIS A 84 12.65 -5.04 -20.01
C HIS A 84 11.30 -5.77 -20.03
N GLY A 85 10.45 -5.49 -21.01
CA GLY A 85 9.11 -6.10 -21.09
C GLY A 85 9.14 -7.51 -21.66
N VAL A 86 8.37 -8.42 -21.08
CA VAL A 86 8.40 -9.85 -21.45
C VAL A 86 7.58 -10.15 -22.72
N LYS A 87 6.49 -9.41 -22.98
CA LYS A 87 5.57 -9.67 -24.11
C LYS A 87 5.31 -8.47 -25.02
N ARG A 88 5.16 -7.29 -24.41
CA ARG A 88 5.19 -5.97 -25.04
C ARG A 88 6.20 -5.18 -24.22
N GLY A 89 7.16 -4.52 -24.86
CA GLY A 89 8.16 -3.74 -24.12
C GLY A 89 7.47 -2.82 -23.10
N VAL A 90 8.03 -2.70 -21.90
CA VAL A 90 7.49 -1.77 -20.89
C VAL A 90 7.69 -0.36 -21.39
N LYS A 91 6.59 0.28 -21.79
CA LYS A 91 6.64 1.67 -22.22
C LYS A 91 6.57 2.59 -21.02
N ARG A 92 7.17 3.76 -21.15
CA ARG A 92 7.10 4.82 -20.14
C ARG A 92 5.66 5.21 -19.82
N GLU A 93 4.80 5.28 -20.83
CA GLU A 93 3.39 5.69 -20.70
C GLU A 93 2.53 4.72 -19.89
N ASP A 94 2.97 3.48 -19.73
CA ASP A 94 2.29 2.46 -18.92
C ASP A 94 2.75 2.50 -17.45
N LEU A 95 3.78 3.27 -17.15
CA LEU A 95 4.41 3.35 -15.84
C LEU A 95 4.24 4.72 -15.19
N GLU A 96 3.83 4.72 -13.92
CA GLU A 96 3.67 5.95 -13.16
C GLU A 96 3.99 5.76 -11.67
N ARG A 97 4.29 6.89 -11.01
CA ARG A 97 4.51 6.93 -9.57
C ARG A 97 3.26 6.44 -8.85
N GLY A 98 3.44 5.60 -7.83
CA GLY A 98 2.33 5.00 -7.07
C GLY A 98 2.02 3.56 -7.44
N GLN A 99 2.52 3.08 -8.57
CA GLN A 99 2.55 1.65 -8.86
C GLN A 99 3.57 0.94 -7.97
N VAL A 100 3.50 -0.39 -7.90
CA VAL A 100 4.47 -1.21 -7.15
C VAL A 100 5.10 -2.22 -8.09
N LEU A 101 6.43 -2.29 -8.02
CA LEU A 101 7.19 -3.39 -8.59
C LEU A 101 7.23 -4.52 -7.56
N ALA A 102 6.82 -5.72 -7.94
CA ALA A 102 6.71 -6.83 -7.02
C ALA A 102 7.10 -8.17 -7.64
N LYS A 103 7.37 -9.16 -6.79
CA LYS A 103 7.47 -10.55 -7.22
C LYS A 103 6.15 -10.98 -7.90
N PRO A 104 6.18 -11.66 -9.06
CA PRO A 104 4.97 -12.03 -9.77
C PRO A 104 3.96 -12.80 -8.92
N GLY A 105 2.69 -12.39 -8.96
CA GLY A 105 1.60 -13.01 -8.22
C GLY A 105 1.70 -12.91 -6.69
N SER A 106 2.61 -12.10 -6.16
CA SER A 106 2.74 -11.90 -4.71
C SER A 106 1.73 -10.90 -4.14
N ILE A 107 1.19 -10.02 -4.99
CA ILE A 107 0.29 -8.93 -4.62
C ILE A 107 -0.81 -8.78 -5.69
N LYS A 108 -1.93 -8.15 -5.33
CA LYS A 108 -3.05 -7.90 -6.24
C LYS A 108 -3.53 -6.47 -6.09
N ALA A 109 -4.02 -5.87 -7.17
CA ALA A 109 -4.69 -4.58 -7.08
C ALA A 109 -6.21 -4.79 -6.97
N TYR A 110 -6.87 -4.05 -6.09
CA TYR A 110 -8.33 -4.02 -5.94
C TYR A 110 -8.82 -2.60 -6.14
N ALA A 111 -10.04 -2.41 -6.65
CA ALA A 111 -10.69 -1.10 -6.70
C ALA A 111 -11.60 -0.87 -5.50
N GLU A 112 -12.07 -1.96 -4.87
CA GLU A 112 -13.02 -1.95 -3.77
C GLU A 112 -12.49 -2.73 -2.57
N PHE A 113 -12.75 -2.23 -1.36
CA PHE A 113 -12.33 -2.87 -0.11
C PHE A 113 -13.11 -2.35 1.09
N GLU A 114 -13.07 -3.11 2.18
CA GLU A 114 -13.58 -2.68 3.48
C GLU A 114 -12.42 -2.34 4.41
N ALA A 115 -12.58 -1.29 5.22
CA ALA A 115 -11.54 -0.87 6.16
C ALA A 115 -12.11 -0.33 7.46
N LYS A 116 -11.26 -0.35 8.49
CA LYS A 116 -11.49 0.36 9.73
C LYS A 116 -10.97 1.79 9.64
N VAL A 117 -11.78 2.77 10.02
CA VAL A 117 -11.57 4.20 9.82
C VAL A 117 -11.74 4.90 11.15
N HIS A 118 -10.69 5.56 11.61
CA HIS A 118 -10.76 6.43 12.75
C HIS A 118 -10.97 7.88 12.27
N VAL A 119 -12.12 8.44 12.64
CA VAL A 119 -12.50 9.79 12.23
C VAL A 119 -12.06 10.77 13.28
N LEU A 120 -11.05 11.58 12.96
CA LEU A 120 -10.49 12.55 13.90
C LEU A 120 -11.56 13.53 14.40
N SER A 121 -11.51 13.82 15.70
CA SER A 121 -12.29 14.87 16.33
C SER A 121 -11.80 16.25 15.90
N LYS A 122 -12.56 17.31 16.18
CA LYS A 122 -12.13 18.69 15.85
C LYS A 122 -10.84 19.08 16.59
N GLU A 123 -10.70 18.60 17.81
CA GLU A 123 -9.56 18.83 18.71
C GLU A 123 -8.30 18.11 18.19
N GLU A 124 -8.47 16.95 17.57
CA GLU A 124 -7.41 16.20 16.88
C GLU A 124 -7.07 16.80 15.50
N GLY A 125 -7.60 17.99 15.19
CA GLY A 125 -7.42 18.65 13.91
C GLY A 125 -8.33 18.10 12.81
N GLY A 126 -9.36 17.34 13.17
CA GLY A 126 -10.33 16.69 12.30
C GLY A 126 -11.22 17.63 11.49
N ARG A 127 -12.23 17.07 10.81
CA ARG A 127 -13.15 17.87 9.99
C ARG A 127 -14.02 18.78 10.87
N GLN A 128 -14.40 19.94 10.35
CA GLN A 128 -15.36 20.80 11.04
C GLN A 128 -16.81 20.34 10.87
N LEU A 129 -17.12 19.74 9.72
CA LEU A 129 -18.45 19.26 9.36
C LEU A 129 -18.45 17.74 9.14
N PRO A 130 -19.58 17.06 9.42
CA PRO A 130 -19.79 15.67 9.07
C PRO A 130 -19.57 15.36 7.59
N PHE A 131 -19.51 14.08 7.26
CA PHE A 131 -19.58 13.60 5.88
C PHE A 131 -20.65 12.52 5.71
N PHE A 132 -21.18 12.41 4.51
CA PHE A 132 -22.26 11.49 4.15
C PHE A 132 -21.72 10.28 3.38
N SER A 133 -22.56 9.27 3.16
CA SER A 133 -22.26 8.20 2.19
C SER A 133 -22.06 8.78 0.78
N ASP A 134 -21.24 8.12 -0.04
CA ASP A 134 -20.65 8.62 -1.29
C ASP A 134 -19.78 9.89 -1.12
N TYR A 135 -19.27 10.17 0.09
CA TYR A 135 -18.25 11.19 0.26
C TYR A 135 -17.01 10.81 -0.56
N ARG A 136 -16.49 11.77 -1.35
CA ARG A 136 -15.39 11.56 -2.31
C ARG A 136 -14.10 12.27 -1.92
N PRO A 137 -13.35 11.76 -0.93
CA PRO A 137 -12.07 12.33 -0.56
C PRO A 137 -10.93 11.97 -1.51
N GLN A 138 -9.82 12.69 -1.37
CA GLN A 138 -8.51 12.26 -1.85
C GLN A 138 -7.86 11.36 -0.80
N PHE A 139 -7.35 10.22 -1.25
CA PHE A 139 -6.72 9.23 -0.40
C PHE A 139 -5.22 9.15 -0.64
N TYR A 140 -4.44 9.38 0.40
CA TYR A 140 -2.99 9.27 0.39
C TYR A 140 -2.58 7.84 0.74
N PHE A 141 -2.10 7.09 -0.25
CA PHE A 141 -1.58 5.74 -0.08
C PHE A 141 -0.08 5.73 -0.35
N ARG A 142 0.73 5.55 0.70
CA ARG A 142 2.20 5.58 0.62
C ARG A 142 2.72 6.86 -0.05
N ILE A 143 2.92 6.81 -1.36
CA ILE A 143 3.55 7.84 -2.19
C ILE A 143 2.61 8.38 -3.28
N VAL A 144 1.35 7.94 -3.30
CA VAL A 144 0.35 8.30 -4.32
C VAL A 144 -0.95 8.79 -3.70
N ASP A 145 -1.56 9.74 -4.38
CA ASP A 145 -2.86 10.31 -4.05
C ASP A 145 -3.90 9.74 -5.02
N ILE A 146 -4.94 9.11 -4.50
CA ILE A 146 -5.99 8.44 -5.27
C ILE A 146 -7.34 8.98 -4.84
N SER A 147 -8.16 9.40 -5.80
CA SER A 147 -9.56 9.74 -5.52
C SER A 147 -10.41 8.46 -5.37
N GLY A 148 -11.38 8.49 -4.48
CA GLY A 148 -12.40 7.43 -4.38
C GLY A 148 -13.61 7.89 -3.59
N SER A 149 -14.59 7.01 -3.44
CA SER A 149 -15.77 7.24 -2.61
C SER A 149 -15.82 6.32 -1.39
N ILE A 150 -16.41 6.83 -0.32
CA ILE A 150 -16.71 6.14 0.93
C ILE A 150 -18.17 5.73 0.89
N GLU A 151 -18.44 4.43 0.99
CA GLU A 151 -19.77 3.87 1.17
C GLU A 151 -19.90 3.44 2.64
N LEU A 152 -20.84 4.08 3.35
CA LEU A 152 -21.10 3.76 4.75
C LEU A 152 -21.91 2.45 4.86
N PRO A 153 -21.84 1.75 6.00
CA PRO A 153 -22.67 0.57 6.25
C PRO A 153 -24.16 0.87 6.13
N GLU A 154 -24.95 -0.17 5.83
CA GLU A 154 -26.40 -0.06 5.73
C GLU A 154 -27.01 0.56 7.00
N GLY A 155 -27.94 1.50 6.81
CA GLY A 155 -28.58 2.24 7.90
C GLY A 155 -27.76 3.41 8.45
N LYS A 156 -26.55 3.67 7.93
CA LYS A 156 -25.73 4.82 8.32
C LYS A 156 -25.58 5.82 7.18
N GLU A 157 -26.16 7.00 7.35
CA GLU A 157 -26.15 8.04 6.31
C GLU A 157 -25.06 9.10 6.53
N LEU A 158 -24.60 9.27 7.77
CA LEU A 158 -23.73 10.36 8.19
C LEU A 158 -22.70 9.90 9.24
N VAL A 159 -21.52 10.52 9.20
CA VAL A 159 -20.44 10.36 10.17
C VAL A 159 -19.97 11.72 10.64
N ALA A 160 -20.04 11.98 11.95
CA ALA A 160 -19.56 13.22 12.55
C ALA A 160 -18.04 13.19 12.81
N PRO A 161 -17.38 14.34 13.02
CA PRO A 161 -16.00 14.37 13.53
C PRO A 161 -15.91 13.74 14.92
N GLY A 162 -14.94 12.85 15.15
CA GLY A 162 -14.78 12.13 16.42
C GLY A 162 -15.81 11.01 16.66
N ASP A 163 -16.59 10.66 15.63
CA ASP A 163 -17.67 9.67 15.76
C ASP A 163 -17.08 8.25 15.77
N ASP A 164 -17.06 7.66 16.96
CA ASP A 164 -16.75 6.25 17.20
C ASP A 164 -17.99 5.42 16.83
N ASN A 165 -18.06 4.97 15.58
CA ASN A 165 -19.24 4.37 15.00
C ASN A 165 -19.54 2.93 15.51
N ASN A 166 -19.80 2.75 16.81
CA ASN A 166 -20.37 1.52 17.39
C ASN A 166 -21.44 1.81 18.46
N PRO A 167 -22.53 1.03 18.57
CA PRO A 167 -23.44 1.08 19.72
C PRO A 167 -22.74 0.46 20.95
N GLN A 168 -22.35 1.27 21.94
CA GLN A 168 -21.58 0.81 23.11
C GLN A 168 -22.42 0.01 24.14
N PRO A 169 -21.81 -0.71 25.12
CA PRO A 169 -21.26 -0.03 26.31
C PRO A 169 -19.95 -0.63 26.88
N ASN A 170 -19.05 0.26 27.32
CA ASN A 170 -17.96 0.03 28.28
C ASN A 170 -16.83 -0.96 27.92
N ARG A 171 -15.69 -0.42 27.48
CA ARG A 171 -14.38 -0.58 28.13
C ARG A 171 -13.31 0.26 27.41
N SER A 172 -12.43 0.83 28.21
CA SER A 172 -11.22 1.56 27.84
C SER A 172 -10.39 0.82 26.78
N HIS A 173 -9.91 1.57 25.79
CA HIS A 173 -9.19 1.18 24.57
C HIS A 173 -10.13 0.94 23.37
N HIS A 174 -10.43 2.03 22.68
CA HIS A 174 -11.37 2.13 21.56
C HIS A 174 -10.67 1.75 20.25
N GLU A 175 -10.91 0.55 19.76
CA GLU A 175 -10.83 0.23 18.33
C GLU A 175 -12.23 -0.23 17.86
N GLU A 176 -12.49 -0.02 16.57
CA GLU A 176 -13.35 -0.80 15.66
C GLU A 176 -14.47 -0.04 14.90
N THR A 177 -14.57 -0.34 13.59
CA THR A 177 -15.18 0.46 12.50
C THR A 177 -15.68 -0.45 11.37
N PHE A 178 -16.57 0.01 10.46
CA PHE A 178 -16.66 -0.51 9.07
C PHE A 178 -17.06 0.58 8.04
N THR A 179 -16.37 0.63 6.89
CA THR A 179 -16.76 1.38 5.69
C THR A 179 -16.29 0.60 4.45
N LYS A 180 -17.17 0.41 3.47
CA LYS A 180 -16.83 -0.11 2.14
C LYS A 180 -16.37 1.06 1.26
N LYS A 181 -15.28 0.91 0.52
CA LYS A 181 -14.70 1.98 -0.27
C LYS A 181 -14.56 1.56 -1.71
N LYS A 182 -14.86 2.48 -2.63
CA LYS A 182 -14.76 2.27 -4.06
C LYS A 182 -13.88 3.35 -4.68
N SER A 183 -12.71 2.98 -5.16
CA SER A 183 -11.90 3.85 -6.02
C SER A 183 -12.26 3.61 -7.48
N THR A 184 -12.17 4.66 -8.29
CA THR A 184 -12.25 4.56 -9.75
C THR A 184 -10.98 3.98 -10.37
N MET A 185 -9.90 3.83 -9.58
CA MET A 185 -8.61 3.29 -10.00
C MET A 185 -8.23 2.09 -9.12
N PRO A 186 -7.72 0.99 -9.69
CA PRO A 186 -7.25 -0.15 -8.90
C PRO A 186 -6.04 0.29 -8.07
N TRP A 187 -6.08 0.05 -6.77
CA TRP A 187 -4.99 0.34 -5.84
C TRP A 187 -4.43 -0.97 -5.29
N ILE A 188 -3.23 -0.93 -4.73
CA ILE A 188 -2.41 -2.11 -4.52
C ILE A 188 -2.62 -2.66 -3.12
N SER A 189 -2.92 -3.95 -3.05
CA SER A 189 -3.10 -4.71 -1.82
C SER A 189 -2.09 -5.84 -1.75
N PHE A 190 -1.53 -6.06 -0.57
CA PHE A 190 -0.57 -7.11 -0.34
C PHE A 190 -1.27 -8.32 0.29
N ASN A 191 -1.41 -9.43 -0.45
CA ASN A 191 -1.21 -10.84 -0.06
C ASN A 191 -1.94 -11.85 -0.99
N LYS A 192 -1.61 -13.13 -0.82
CA LYS A 192 -2.13 -14.32 -1.55
C LYS A 192 -3.45 -14.91 -1.01
N THR A 193 -3.90 -14.53 0.19
CA THR A 193 -5.10 -15.09 0.86
C THR A 193 -6.32 -14.16 0.85
N GLY A 194 -6.26 -13.03 0.12
CA GLY A 194 -7.36 -12.06 0.07
C GLY A 194 -7.32 -11.03 1.21
N HIS A 195 -6.20 -10.91 1.92
CA HIS A 195 -6.04 -9.87 2.92
C HIS A 195 -5.50 -8.61 2.25
N VAL A 196 -5.98 -7.50 2.77
CA VAL A 196 -5.66 -6.18 2.28
C VAL A 196 -4.76 -5.49 3.29
N GLU A 197 -3.45 -5.58 3.09
CA GLU A 197 -2.49 -4.79 3.86
C GLU A 197 -2.54 -3.33 3.39
N LEU A 198 -3.38 -2.54 4.05
CA LEU A 198 -3.39 -1.10 3.89
C LEU A 198 -2.27 -0.48 4.71
N GLY A 199 -1.39 0.25 4.03
CA GLY A 199 -0.47 1.17 4.70
C GLY A 199 -1.25 2.32 5.34
N PHE A 200 -0.61 2.99 6.30
CA PHE A 200 -1.14 4.22 6.91
C PHE A 200 -1.59 5.20 5.83
N PHE A 201 -2.83 5.65 5.95
CA PHE A 201 -3.39 6.70 5.11
C PHE A 201 -3.63 7.92 5.98
N GLU A 202 -3.19 9.06 5.49
CA GLU A 202 -3.48 10.36 6.07
C GLU A 202 -4.11 11.20 4.97
N GLN A 203 -5.44 11.31 4.95
CA GLN A 203 -6.01 12.57 4.46
C GLN A 203 -5.87 13.55 5.60
N LYS A 204 -5.61 14.82 5.30
CA LYS A 204 -5.89 15.88 6.27
C LYS A 204 -7.25 15.57 6.90
N ASN A 205 -7.24 15.14 8.17
CA ASN A 205 -8.38 15.00 9.05
C ASN A 205 -9.12 13.63 9.09
N ILE A 206 -8.62 12.56 8.45
CA ILE A 206 -9.13 11.17 8.62
C ILE A 206 -7.96 10.18 8.57
N MET A 207 -7.84 9.30 9.59
CA MET A 207 -6.86 8.21 9.62
C MET A 207 -7.57 6.86 9.43
N VAL A 208 -7.01 5.98 8.60
CA VAL A 208 -7.53 4.61 8.40
C VAL A 208 -6.52 3.66 9.02
N PHE A 209 -6.99 2.82 9.94
CA PHE A 209 -6.20 1.77 10.56
C PHE A 209 -6.51 0.42 9.90
N ARG A 210 -5.45 -0.37 9.72
CA ARG A 210 -5.53 -1.74 9.22
C ARG A 210 -6.33 -2.60 10.21
N LYS A 211 -7.01 -3.63 9.70
CA LYS A 211 -7.57 -4.70 10.51
C LYS A 211 -6.45 -5.38 11.32
N SER A 212 -6.45 -5.20 12.64
CA SER A 212 -5.70 -6.03 13.59
C SER A 212 -6.37 -7.42 13.70
N ASP A 213 -5.55 -8.40 14.05
CA ASP A 213 -5.57 -9.81 13.64
C ASP A 213 -6.72 -10.68 14.19
N ASP A 214 -6.87 -11.88 13.62
CA ASP A 214 -6.95 -13.07 14.47
C ASP A 214 -5.61 -13.84 14.33
N PRO A 215 -4.94 -14.21 15.44
CA PRO A 215 -3.61 -14.86 15.46
C PRO A 215 -3.69 -16.40 15.32
N PRO A 216 -2.55 -17.14 15.26
CA PRO A 216 -2.49 -18.51 14.75
C PRO A 216 -3.01 -19.53 15.77
N ASP A 217 -3.81 -20.48 15.30
CA ASP A 217 -4.22 -21.60 16.15
C ASP A 217 -3.08 -22.61 16.30
N LEU A 218 -2.26 -22.43 17.34
CA LEU A 218 -1.46 -23.47 17.98
C LEU A 218 -1.57 -23.30 19.51
N ASN A 219 -2.75 -23.67 20.02
CA ASN A 219 -3.09 -24.25 21.34
C ASN A 219 -2.40 -23.70 22.63
N PRO A 220 -3.16 -23.32 23.68
CA PRO A 220 -2.64 -22.79 24.94
C PRO A 220 -2.24 -23.91 25.91
N THR A 221 -1.36 -23.57 26.84
CA THR A 221 -0.77 -24.44 27.88
C THR A 221 -1.78 -25.19 28.77
N GLY A 222 -1.55 -26.50 29.00
CA GLY A 222 -1.49 -27.08 30.36
C GLY A 222 -2.54 -28.13 30.81
N HIS A 223 -2.06 -29.38 30.97
CA HIS A 223 -2.47 -30.47 31.89
C HIS A 223 -3.75 -31.30 31.61
N VAL A 224 -3.58 -32.61 31.31
CA VAL A 224 -3.32 -33.72 32.26
C VAL A 224 -2.25 -34.62 31.68
#